data_AF-A0A7Z1QHG5-F1
#
_entry.id   AF-A0A7Z1QHG5-F1
#
_cell.length_a   1.000
_cell.length_b   1.000
_cell.length_c   1.000
_cell.angle_alpha   90.00
_cell.angle_beta   90.00
_cell.angle_gamma   90.00
#
_symmetry.space_group_name_H-M   'P 1'
#
loop_
_entity.id
_entity.type
_entity.pdbx_description
1 polymer ?
#
loop_
_entity_poly.entity_id
_entity_poly.type
_entity_poly.pdbx_seq_one_letter_code
_entity_poly.pdbx_strand_id
1 'polypeptide(L)'
;MTPEIILARTGIDVSNIEQGDDAWHRLRLGVITASEVHNVISRPKSGKKWTDMKISYFLTLLAEVCTGVAPEVNARALAWGKQYEDDARTLFEFTTD
;
A
#
# COMPACT_ATOMS: atom_id res chain seq x y z
N MET A 1 16.46 -6.35 -7.30
CA MET A 1 15.22 -6.88 -6.70
C MET A 1 14.64 -7.85 -7.71
N THR A 2 14.43 -9.12 -7.35
CA THR A 2 13.94 -10.16 -8.27
C THR A 2 12.83 -10.98 -7.60
N PRO A 3 11.96 -11.67 -8.37
CA PRO A 3 10.93 -12.54 -7.81
C PRO A 3 11.48 -13.60 -6.85
N GLU A 4 12.66 -14.15 -7.12
CA GLU A 4 13.29 -15.18 -6.29
C GLU A 4 13.65 -14.66 -4.89
N ILE A 5 14.08 -13.39 -4.80
CA ILE A 5 14.39 -12.76 -3.50
C ILE A 5 13.10 -12.57 -2.70
N ILE A 6 11.99 -12.18 -3.35
CA ILE A 6 10.69 -12.02 -2.67
C ILE A 6 10.23 -13.38 -2.17
N LEU A 7 10.20 -14.38 -3.04
CA LEU A 7 9.80 -15.74 -2.71
C LEU A 7 10.62 -16.32 -1.55
N ALA A 8 11.94 -16.16 -1.58
CA ALA A 8 12.82 -16.67 -0.52
C ALA A 8 12.57 -15.99 0.84
N ARG A 9 12.16 -14.71 0.86
CA ARG A 9 11.95 -13.95 2.11
C ARG A 9 10.54 -14.04 2.66
N THR A 10 9.54 -14.21 1.81
CA THR A 10 8.12 -14.10 2.19
C THR A 10 7.33 -15.39 1.94
N GLY A 11 7.88 -16.33 1.16
CA GLY A 11 7.16 -17.50 0.68
C GLY A 11 6.08 -17.18 -0.35
N ILE A 12 6.07 -15.97 -0.91
CA ILE A 12 5.07 -15.50 -1.87
C ILE A 12 5.72 -15.36 -3.25
N ASP A 13 5.16 -16.03 -4.24
CA ASP A 13 5.49 -15.83 -5.64
C ASP A 13 4.76 -14.58 -6.16
N VAL A 14 5.53 -13.54 -6.47
CA VAL A 14 5.01 -12.23 -6.91
C VAL A 14 4.51 -12.24 -8.36
N SER A 15 4.81 -13.27 -9.14
CA SER A 15 4.42 -13.32 -10.56
C SER A 15 2.93 -13.59 -10.78
N ASN A 16 2.24 -14.13 -9.76
CA ASN A 16 0.86 -14.59 -9.83
C ASN A 16 -0.02 -13.97 -8.72
N ILE A 17 0.22 -12.70 -8.38
CA ILE A 17 -0.61 -11.97 -7.41
C ILE A 17 -1.40 -10.86 -8.10
N GLU A 18 -2.63 -10.66 -7.66
CA GLU A 18 -3.48 -9.57 -8.10
C GLU A 18 -3.64 -8.50 -7.01
N GLN A 19 -4.00 -7.29 -7.43
CA GLN A 19 -4.24 -6.20 -6.50
C GLN A 19 -5.45 -6.50 -5.60
N GLY A 20 -5.24 -6.46 -4.29
CA GLY A 20 -6.28 -6.73 -3.29
C GLY A 20 -6.33 -8.20 -2.83
N ASP A 21 -5.44 -9.06 -3.31
CA ASP A 21 -5.28 -10.41 -2.76
C ASP A 21 -4.70 -10.40 -1.34
N ASP A 22 -4.94 -11.46 -0.57
CA ASP A 22 -4.33 -11.64 0.74
C ASP A 22 -2.79 -11.63 0.67
N ALA A 23 -2.22 -12.24 -0.38
CA ALA A 23 -0.78 -12.22 -0.63
C ALA A 23 -0.27 -10.80 -0.93
N TRP A 24 -1.05 -10.00 -1.67
CA TRP A 24 -0.75 -8.60 -1.94
C TRP A 24 -0.73 -7.76 -0.66
N HIS A 25 -1.70 -7.97 0.24
CA HIS A 25 -1.72 -7.32 1.55
C HIS A 25 -0.52 -7.72 2.41
N ARG A 26 -0.17 -9.01 2.46
CA ARG A 26 0.99 -9.50 3.23
C ARG A 26 2.32 -8.90 2.76
N LEU A 27 2.52 -8.76 1.45
CA LEU A 27 3.74 -8.16 0.90
C LEU A 27 3.92 -6.68 1.26
N ARG A 28 2.84 -6.00 1.70
CA ARG A 28 2.83 -4.57 2.01
C ARG A 28 2.98 -4.26 3.51
N LEU A 29 2.93 -5.27 4.38
CA LEU A 29 3.05 -5.09 5.82
C LEU A 29 4.37 -4.40 6.19
N GLY A 30 4.28 -3.26 6.86
CA GLY A 30 5.45 -2.48 7.29
C GLY A 30 6.21 -1.80 6.14
N VAL A 31 5.70 -1.85 4.91
CA VAL A 31 6.31 -1.22 3.74
C VAL A 31 5.77 0.21 3.59
N ILE A 32 6.65 1.17 3.29
CA ILE A 32 6.22 2.52 2.92
C ILE A 32 5.57 2.46 1.54
N THR A 33 4.25 2.65 1.48
CA THR A 33 3.48 2.56 0.23
C THR A 33 3.26 3.92 -0.41
N ALA A 34 3.01 3.94 -1.72
CA ALA A 34 2.84 5.19 -2.48
C ALA A 34 1.66 6.04 -1.98
N SER A 35 0.55 5.42 -1.57
CA SER A 35 -0.63 6.14 -1.06
C SER A 35 -0.35 6.87 0.26
N GLU A 36 0.53 6.32 1.10
CA GLU A 36 0.82 6.84 2.45
C GLU A 36 2.12 7.66 2.54
N VAL A 37 2.92 7.72 1.46
CA VAL A 37 4.22 8.41 1.46
C VAL A 37 4.10 9.91 1.81
N HIS A 38 2.94 10.52 1.56
CA HIS A 38 2.65 11.90 1.92
C HIS A 38 2.83 12.16 3.43
N ASN A 39 2.57 11.16 4.29
CA ASN A 39 2.83 11.23 5.73
C ASN A 39 4.33 11.31 6.02
N VAL A 40 5.14 10.52 5.32
CA VAL A 40 6.60 10.42 5.51
C VAL A 40 7.30 11.73 5.16
N ILE A 41 6.90 12.36 4.06
CA ILE A 41 7.51 13.62 3.58
C ILE A 41 6.91 14.87 4.22
N SER A 42 5.87 14.72 5.05
CA SER A 42 5.23 15.84 5.72
C SER A 42 6.21 16.63 6.60
N ARG A 43 6.05 17.96 6.60
CA ARG A 43 6.94 18.90 7.30
C ARG A 43 6.12 19.73 8.30
N PRO A 44 6.67 20.03 9.49
CA PRO A 44 6.01 20.91 10.43
C PRO A 44 5.97 22.34 9.88
N LYS A 45 4.97 23.13 10.30
CA LYS A 45 4.91 24.56 9.95
C LYS A 45 6.11 25.36 10.51
N SER A 46 6.65 24.93 11.64
CA SER A 46 7.83 25.53 12.29
C SER A 46 8.59 24.48 13.12
N GLY A 47 9.88 24.69 13.31
CA GLY A 47 10.75 23.80 14.09
C GLY A 47 11.19 22.54 13.33
N LYS A 48 11.70 21.54 14.08
CA LYS A 48 12.28 20.29 13.54
C LYS A 48 11.56 19.01 13.98
N LYS A 49 10.50 19.12 14.76
CA LYS A 49 9.72 17.96 15.23
C LYS A 49 8.97 17.33 14.06
N TRP A 50 8.71 16.03 14.14
CA TRP A 50 7.83 15.37 13.18
C TRP A 50 6.38 15.85 13.39
N THR A 51 5.61 15.83 12.30
CA THR A 51 4.17 16.10 12.33
C THR A 51 3.43 14.95 13.00
N ASP A 52 2.24 15.22 13.52
CA ASP A 52 1.41 14.17 14.12
C ASP A 52 1.04 13.07 13.12
N MET A 53 0.79 13.43 11.86
CA MET A 53 0.51 12.46 10.79
C MET A 53 1.71 11.55 10.51
N LYS A 54 2.94 12.11 10.52
CA LYS A 54 4.16 11.32 10.35
C LYS A 54 4.40 10.37 11.52
N ILE A 55 4.15 10.82 12.75
CA ILE A 55 4.26 9.98 13.95
C ILE A 55 3.19 8.88 13.92
N SER A 56 1.95 9.21 13.56
CA SER A 56 0.85 8.25 13.42
C SER A 56 1.20 7.15 12.42
N TYR A 57 1.61 7.51 11.20
CA TYR A 57 1.98 6.53 10.17
C TYR A 57 3.22 5.71 10.56
N PHE A 58 4.19 6.32 11.25
CA PHE A 58 5.33 5.59 11.81
C PHE A 58 4.90 4.50 12.79
N LEU A 59 3.97 4.81 13.71
CA LEU A 59 3.43 3.84 14.65
C LEU A 59 2.58 2.77 13.96
N THR A 60 1.82 3.13 12.90
CA THR A 60 1.07 2.16 12.08
C THR A 60 2.00 1.12 11.46
N LEU A 61 3.09 1.55 10.80
CA LEU A 61 4.04 0.63 10.18
C LEU A 61 4.74 -0.27 11.22
N LEU A 62 5.09 0.28 12.39
CA LEU A 62 5.63 -0.52 13.49
C LEU A 62 4.63 -1.57 13.99
N ALA A 63 3.35 -1.19 14.12
CA ALA A 63 2.31 -2.11 14.51
C ALA A 63 2.18 -3.26 13.50
N GLU A 64 2.11 -2.97 12.20
CA GLU A 64 2.02 -3.99 11.14
C GLU A 64 3.18 -4.98 11.18
N VAL A 65 4.41 -4.50 11.41
CA VAL A 65 5.60 -5.37 11.55
C VAL A 65 5.50 -6.26 12.79
N CYS A 66 5.08 -5.70 13.93
CA CYS A 66 5.01 -6.44 15.19
C CYS A 66 3.85 -7.43 15.25
N THR A 67 2.71 -7.11 14.62
CA THR A 67 1.50 -7.94 14.66
C THR A 67 1.37 -8.87 13.47
N GLY A 68 2.07 -8.59 12.36
CA GLY A 68 1.91 -9.32 11.10
C GLY A 68 0.55 -9.11 10.44
N VAL A 69 -0.23 -8.11 10.87
CA VAL A 69 -1.55 -7.79 10.33
C VAL A 69 -1.71 -6.29 10.14
N ALA A 70 -2.35 -5.91 9.04
CA ALA A 70 -2.85 -4.56 8.81
C ALA A 70 -4.38 -4.58 8.96
N PRO A 71 -4.98 -3.58 9.63
CA PRO A 71 -6.43 -3.51 9.73
C PRO A 71 -7.04 -3.31 8.35
N GLU A 72 -8.06 -4.11 8.04
CA GLU A 72 -8.79 -3.99 6.77
C GLU A 72 -9.61 -2.69 6.78
N VAL A 73 -9.31 -1.80 5.85
CA VAL A 73 -10.08 -0.56 5.67
C VAL A 73 -11.24 -0.88 4.73
N ASN A 74 -12.38 -1.22 5.29
CA ASN A 74 -13.60 -1.45 4.52
C ASN A 74 -14.28 -0.12 4.17
N ALA A 75 -13.77 0.54 3.13
CA ALA A 75 -14.31 1.80 2.62
C ALA A 75 -15.10 1.60 1.33
N ARG A 76 -16.28 2.26 1.22
CA ARG A 76 -17.09 2.28 -0.01
C ARG A 76 -16.29 2.71 -1.25
N ALA A 77 -15.31 3.60 -1.07
CA ALA A 77 -14.43 4.06 -2.14
C ALA A 77 -13.52 2.94 -2.71
N LEU A 78 -13.02 2.04 -1.86
CA LEU A 78 -12.18 0.92 -2.30
C LEU A 78 -13.01 -0.12 -3.05
N ALA A 79 -14.22 -0.43 -2.55
CA ALA A 79 -15.14 -1.33 -3.24
C ALA A 79 -15.54 -0.79 -4.62
N TRP A 80 -15.85 0.51 -4.71
CA TRP A 80 -16.12 1.17 -5.98
C TRP A 80 -14.91 1.12 -6.92
N GLY A 81 -13.71 1.42 -6.42
CA GLY A 81 -12.48 1.36 -7.21
C GLY A 81 -12.27 -0.03 -7.82
N LYS A 82 -12.42 -1.09 -7.02
CA LYS A 82 -12.30 -2.48 -7.48
C LYS A 82 -13.35 -2.83 -8.53
N GLN A 83 -14.57 -2.32 -8.40
CA GLN A 83 -15.66 -2.61 -9.35
C GLN A 83 -15.42 -2.01 -10.74
N TYR A 84 -14.80 -0.82 -10.82
CA TYR A 84 -14.68 -0.07 -12.08
C TYR A 84 -13.25 0.02 -12.62
N GLU A 85 -12.30 -0.71 -12.04
CA GLU A 85 -10.88 -0.64 -12.44
C GLU A 85 -10.69 -1.07 -13.90
N ASP A 86 -11.32 -2.16 -14.34
CA ASP A 86 -11.17 -2.69 -15.70
C ASP A 86 -11.86 -1.82 -16.75
N ASP A 87 -13.05 -1.28 -16.43
CA ASP A 87 -13.74 -0.31 -17.29
C ASP A 87 -12.90 0.95 -17.47
N ALA A 88 -12.31 1.45 -16.38
CA ALA A 88 -11.44 2.63 -16.41
C ALA A 88 -10.18 2.39 -17.24
N ARG A 89 -9.56 1.21 -17.12
CA ARG A 89 -8.39 0.81 -17.91
C ARG A 89 -8.72 0.72 -19.39
N THR A 90 -9.81 0.03 -19.73
CA THR A 90 -10.27 -0.16 -21.12
C THR A 90 -10.59 1.18 -21.78
N LEU A 91 -11.27 2.08 -21.06
CA LEU A 91 -11.58 3.41 -21.57
C LEU A 91 -10.32 4.25 -21.75
N PHE A 92 -9.38 4.19 -20.80
CA PHE A 92 -8.10 4.88 -20.91
C PHE A 92 -7.37 4.45 -22.19
N GLU A 93 -7.16 3.15 -22.38
CA GLU A 93 -6.55 2.58 -23.59
C GLU A 93 -7.22 3.09 -24.86
N PHE A 94 -8.55 3.01 -24.96
CA PHE A 94 -9.29 3.50 -26.12
C PHE A 94 -9.12 5.00 -26.41
N THR A 95 -8.97 5.83 -25.37
CA THR A 95 -8.89 7.30 -25.53
C THR A 95 -7.48 7.84 -25.76
N THR A 96 -6.45 7.06 -25.40
CA THR A 96 -5.04 7.51 -25.47
C THR A 96 -4.21 6.83 -26.54
N ASP A 97 -4.75 5.79 -27.19
CA ASP A 97 -4.24 5.26 -28.46
C ASP A 97 -4.52 6.21 -29.64
#